data_AF-A0A833E4B7-F1
#
_entry.id   AF-A0A833E4B7-F1
#
_cell.length_a   1.000
_cell.length_b   1.000
_cell.length_c   1.000
_cell.angle_alpha   90.00
_cell.angle_beta   90.00
_cell.angle_gamma   90.00
#
_symmetry.space_group_name_H-M   'P 1'
#
loop_
_entity.id
_entity.type
_entity.pdbx_description
1 polymer ?
#
loop_
_entity_poly.entity_id
_entity_poly.type
_entity_poly.pdbx_seq_one_letter_code
_entity_poly.pdbx_strand_id
1 'polypeptide(L)'
;MDRMKDSKALIKRAISTIHTLKRREGSTLEVRSPVSYRDAKAGRIDIEEFKNAVYTLLEADDYLYRKAPHHRLEDREAKEFCKLIFKCKKHLDKVLEGFDFKFQGEVKLKEDKLYIVSSKKLLRSLKSKMPEINVISTDGVLHPEDMKTLRPDISEKALKGISKKCEIIRREIEKLIEKLKPSEVVVIVDESNRGDQLVYLRARELYGAKKIDIEDLDL
;
A
#
# COMPACT_ATOMS: atom_id res chain seq x y z
N MET A 1 54.88 -13.99 33.38
CA MET A 1 53.91 -13.21 32.57
C MET A 1 53.89 -11.79 33.11
N ASP A 2 54.21 -10.82 32.27
CA ASP A 2 54.42 -9.43 32.67
C ASP A 2 53.09 -8.67 32.61
N ARG A 3 52.44 -8.51 33.77
CA ARG A 3 51.11 -7.89 33.92
C ARG A 3 51.03 -6.49 33.28
N MET A 4 52.15 -5.76 33.21
CA MET A 4 52.19 -4.46 32.55
C MET A 4 52.08 -4.57 31.02
N LYS A 5 52.65 -5.62 30.41
CA LYS A 5 52.52 -5.86 28.96
C LYS A 5 51.09 -6.27 28.60
N ASP A 6 50.45 -7.08 29.45
CA ASP A 6 49.07 -7.52 29.26
C ASP A 6 48.08 -6.34 29.38
N SER A 7 48.29 -5.45 30.35
CA SER A 7 47.49 -4.22 30.50
C SER A 7 47.64 -3.28 29.29
N LYS A 8 48.86 -3.07 28.78
CA LYS A 8 49.10 -2.27 27.58
C LYS A 8 48.46 -2.89 26.33
N ALA A 9 48.43 -4.22 26.23
CA ALA A 9 47.79 -4.92 25.12
C ALA A 9 46.25 -4.78 25.14
N LEU A 10 45.64 -4.83 26.33
CA LEU A 10 44.20 -4.61 26.53
C LEU A 10 43.79 -3.18 26.19
N ILE A 11 44.57 -2.18 26.61
CA ILE A 11 44.31 -0.77 26.29
C ILE A 11 44.42 -0.52 24.78
N LYS A 12 45.44 -1.09 24.12
CA LYS A 12 45.57 -1.00 22.65
C LYS A 12 44.39 -1.63 21.92
N ARG A 13 43.91 -2.79 22.39
CA ARG A 13 42.70 -3.43 21.84
C ARG A 13 41.47 -2.54 22.04
N ALA A 14 41.24 -2.02 23.24
CA ALA A 14 40.11 -1.14 23.53
C ALA A 14 40.11 0.12 22.64
N ILE A 15 41.27 0.78 22.46
CA ILE A 15 41.40 1.93 21.57
C ILE A 15 41.13 1.54 20.11
N SER A 16 41.64 0.38 19.66
CA SER A 16 41.35 -0.11 18.30
C SER A 16 39.86 -0.35 18.09
N THR A 17 39.19 -0.96 19.07
CA THR A 17 37.76 -1.26 19.04
C THR A 17 36.94 0.03 18.98
N ILE A 18 37.26 1.01 19.83
CA ILE A 18 36.61 2.33 19.83
C ILE A 18 36.83 3.04 18.49
N HIS A 19 38.03 2.97 17.90
CA HIS A 19 38.30 3.55 16.58
C HIS A 19 37.50 2.88 15.46
N THR A 20 37.35 1.54 15.47
CA THR A 20 36.45 0.83 14.54
C THR A 20 34.98 1.16 14.75
N LEU A 21 34.53 1.35 16.00
CA LEU A 21 33.14 1.73 16.30
C LEU A 21 32.86 3.17 15.84
N LYS A 22 33.79 4.11 16.05
CA LYS A 22 33.69 5.48 15.54
C LYS A 22 33.68 5.54 14.00
N ARG A 23 34.42 4.66 13.32
CA ARG A 23 34.36 4.50 11.86
C ARG A 23 33.04 3.90 11.38
N ARG A 24 32.37 3.06 12.18
CA ARG A 24 31.03 2.52 11.87
C ARG A 24 29.91 3.53 12.12
N GLU A 25 30.04 4.40 13.12
CA GLU A 25 29.11 5.52 13.35
C GLU A 25 29.29 6.66 12.33
N GLY A 26 30.44 6.73 11.66
CA GLY A 26 30.75 7.71 10.62
C GLY A 26 30.30 7.34 9.20
N SER A 27 29.65 6.19 8.97
CA SER A 27 28.90 5.98 7.75
C SER A 27 27.49 6.51 7.95
N THR A 28 27.35 7.84 7.95
CA THR A 28 26.16 8.43 7.36
C THR A 28 26.07 7.84 5.96
N LEU A 29 25.23 6.81 5.82
CA LEU A 29 24.60 6.52 4.56
C LEU A 29 23.84 7.82 4.24
N GLU A 30 24.53 8.77 3.58
CA GLU A 30 23.86 9.76 2.78
C GLU A 30 23.08 8.95 1.75
N VAL A 31 21.85 8.61 2.12
CA VAL A 31 20.80 8.35 1.16
C VAL A 31 20.68 9.67 0.43
N ARG A 32 21.47 9.84 -0.63
CA ARG A 32 21.31 10.91 -1.59
C ARG A 32 19.93 10.70 -2.20
N SER A 33 18.91 11.27 -1.56
CA SER A 33 17.63 11.47 -2.22
C SER A 33 17.96 12.27 -3.48
N PRO A 34 17.55 11.82 -4.68
CA PRO A 34 17.93 12.43 -5.95
C PRO A 34 17.33 13.83 -6.18
N VAL A 35 16.74 14.43 -5.14
CA VAL A 35 15.93 15.65 -5.20
C VAL A 35 16.47 16.64 -4.15
N SER A 36 16.88 17.83 -4.59
CA SER A 36 17.33 18.91 -3.71
C SER A 36 16.32 20.05 -3.67
N TYR A 37 16.12 20.67 -2.51
CA TYR A 37 15.26 21.86 -2.38
C TYR A 37 15.73 23.03 -3.26
N ARG A 38 17.01 23.03 -3.66
CA ARG A 38 17.61 24.05 -4.55
C ARG A 38 17.09 23.98 -5.98
N ASP A 39 16.53 22.85 -6.39
CA ASP A 39 15.97 22.63 -7.73
C ASP A 39 14.50 23.08 -7.82
N ALA A 40 13.92 23.57 -6.72
CA ALA A 40 12.54 24.03 -6.67
C ALA A 40 12.30 25.21 -7.62
N LYS A 41 11.22 25.16 -8.39
CA LYS A 41 10.80 26.24 -9.28
C LYS A 41 9.66 27.05 -8.66
N ALA A 42 9.39 28.23 -9.22
CA ALA A 42 8.21 29.01 -8.84
C ALA A 42 6.93 28.19 -9.06
N GLY A 43 6.03 28.24 -8.09
CA GLY A 43 4.91 27.31 -7.99
C GLY A 43 3.83 27.79 -7.04
N ARG A 44 2.77 27.01 -6.89
CA ARG A 44 1.67 27.27 -5.96
C ARG A 44 1.56 26.11 -4.97
N ILE A 45 1.45 26.45 -3.69
CA ILE A 45 1.16 25.45 -2.65
C ILE A 45 -0.27 24.96 -2.84
N ASP A 46 -0.44 23.64 -2.95
CA ASP A 46 -1.74 23.01 -2.78
C ASP A 46 -2.10 22.98 -1.29
N ILE A 47 -3.03 23.86 -0.90
CA ILE A 47 -3.41 24.07 0.49
C ILE A 47 -4.11 22.83 1.06
N GLU A 48 -4.90 22.12 0.26
CA GLU A 48 -5.66 20.97 0.75
C GLU A 48 -4.74 19.77 0.95
N GLU A 49 -3.84 19.50 0.00
CA GLU A 49 -2.81 18.47 0.16
C GLU A 49 -1.91 18.77 1.38
N PHE A 50 -1.51 20.02 1.58
CA PHE A 50 -0.70 20.39 2.75
C PHE A 50 -1.46 20.18 4.07
N LYS A 51 -2.73 20.57 4.16
CA LYS A 51 -3.57 20.30 5.35
C LYS A 51 -3.70 18.80 5.61
N ASN A 52 -3.93 18.00 4.57
CA ASN A 52 -4.06 16.55 4.67
C ASN A 52 -2.76 15.91 5.20
N ALA A 53 -1.59 16.40 4.76
CA ALA A 53 -0.30 15.96 5.29
C ALA A 53 -0.18 16.25 6.80
N VAL A 54 -0.55 17.45 7.24
CA VAL A 54 -0.51 17.85 8.66
C VAL A 54 -1.49 17.04 9.50
N TYR A 55 -2.74 16.88 9.06
CA TYR A 55 -3.73 16.09 9.80
C TYR A 55 -3.30 14.63 9.94
N THR A 56 -2.69 14.06 8.90
CA THR A 56 -2.18 12.68 8.97
C THR A 56 -1.06 12.54 10.02
N LEU A 57 -0.22 13.56 10.21
CA LEU A 57 0.80 13.56 11.27
C LEU A 57 0.18 13.76 12.66
N LEU A 58 -0.87 14.57 12.78
CA LEU A 58 -1.61 14.72 14.04
C LEU A 58 -2.28 13.39 14.45
N GLU A 59 -2.81 12.63 13.49
CA GLU A 59 -3.30 11.27 13.75
C GLU A 59 -2.17 10.32 14.20
N ALA A 60 -0.96 10.47 13.64
CA ALA A 60 0.19 9.67 14.03
C ALA A 60 0.75 10.05 15.42
N ASP A 61 0.56 11.29 15.85
CA ASP A 61 0.99 11.82 17.16
C ASP A 61 0.37 11.04 18.33
N ASP A 62 -0.83 10.49 18.15
CA ASP A 62 -1.49 9.61 19.13
C ASP A 62 -0.61 8.43 19.58
N TYR A 63 0.24 7.91 18.69
CA TYR A 63 1.17 6.83 19.02
C TYR A 63 2.25 7.27 20.00
N LEU A 64 2.66 8.54 20.00
CA LEU A 64 3.63 9.07 20.97
C LEU A 64 3.06 9.01 22.38
N TYR A 65 1.77 9.33 22.55
CA TYR A 65 1.11 9.24 23.85
C TYR A 65 0.82 7.79 24.25
N ARG A 66 0.20 7.01 23.35
CA ARG A 66 -0.27 5.66 23.68
C ARG A 66 0.85 4.66 23.88
N LYS A 67 2.03 4.91 23.32
CA LYS A 67 3.18 3.99 23.36
C LYS A 67 4.33 4.50 24.21
N ALA A 68 4.13 5.63 24.88
CA ALA A 68 5.07 6.11 25.88
C ALA A 68 5.31 5.07 26.99
N PRO A 69 6.50 5.06 27.60
CA PRO A 69 7.68 5.86 27.24
C PRO A 69 8.57 5.20 26.19
N HIS A 70 8.34 3.92 25.87
CA HIS A 70 9.27 3.11 25.08
C HIS A 70 9.06 3.20 23.57
N HIS A 71 7.86 3.65 23.14
CA HIS A 71 7.46 3.82 21.75
C HIS A 71 7.66 2.55 20.89
N ARG A 72 7.48 1.37 21.51
CA ARG A 72 7.55 0.08 20.82
C ARG A 72 6.19 -0.26 20.22
N LEU A 73 6.19 -0.53 18.92
CA LEU A 73 5.02 -0.94 18.16
C LEU A 73 5.13 -2.42 17.82
N GLU A 74 4.05 -3.17 18.01
CA GLU A 74 3.94 -4.53 17.49
C GLU A 74 3.59 -4.50 15.99
N ASP A 75 3.70 -5.63 15.28
CA ASP A 75 3.57 -5.69 13.81
C ASP A 75 2.33 -5.00 13.25
N ARG A 76 1.17 -5.18 13.91
CA ARG A 76 -0.08 -4.53 13.48
C ARG A 76 -0.01 -3.02 13.66
N GLU A 77 0.49 -2.57 14.79
CA GLU A 77 0.58 -1.15 15.15
C GLU A 77 1.63 -0.44 14.31
N ALA A 78 2.75 -1.12 14.01
CA ALA A 78 3.77 -0.65 13.10
C ALA A 78 3.19 -0.44 11.69
N LYS A 79 2.37 -1.38 11.20
CA LYS A 79 1.68 -1.22 9.90
C LYS A 79 0.72 -0.04 9.91
N GLU A 80 -0.11 0.09 10.94
CA GLU A 80 -1.08 1.18 11.07
C GLU A 80 -0.37 2.55 11.19
N PHE A 81 0.69 2.64 11.99
CA PHE A 81 1.51 3.86 12.10
C PHE A 81 2.24 4.19 10.80
N CYS A 82 2.96 3.24 10.21
CA CYS A 82 3.71 3.47 8.96
C CYS A 82 2.78 3.83 7.80
N LYS A 83 1.56 3.32 7.77
CA LYS A 83 0.53 3.72 6.80
C LYS A 83 0.24 5.22 6.89
N LEU A 84 0.11 5.79 8.09
CA LEU A 84 -0.04 7.24 8.27
C LEU A 84 1.19 7.99 7.75
N ILE A 85 2.41 7.51 8.07
CA ILE A 85 3.65 8.15 7.60
C ILE A 85 3.75 8.14 6.06
N PHE A 86 3.46 7.01 5.41
CA PHE A 86 3.47 6.93 3.95
C PHE A 86 2.38 7.80 3.32
N LYS A 87 1.18 7.86 3.92
CA LYS A 87 0.11 8.76 3.46
C LYS A 87 0.52 10.23 3.55
N CYS A 88 1.13 10.64 4.67
CA CYS A 88 1.68 11.99 4.82
C CYS A 88 2.73 12.28 3.73
N LYS A 89 3.66 11.34 3.50
CA LYS A 89 4.66 11.47 2.43
C LYS A 89 4.02 11.67 1.06
N LYS A 90 2.97 10.91 0.71
CA LYS A 90 2.24 11.08 -0.56
C LYS A 90 1.67 12.49 -0.71
N HIS A 91 1.01 13.00 0.33
CA HIS A 91 0.50 14.38 0.33
C HIS A 91 1.63 15.42 0.17
N LEU A 92 2.77 15.22 0.83
CA LEU A 92 3.94 16.09 0.68
C LEU A 92 4.56 16.01 -0.72
N ASP A 93 4.63 14.82 -1.32
CA ASP A 93 5.10 14.63 -2.69
C ASP A 93 4.18 15.42 -3.66
N LYS A 94 2.85 15.36 -3.50
CA LYS A 94 1.88 16.15 -4.29
C LYS A 94 2.05 17.65 -4.10
N VAL A 95 2.32 18.12 -2.87
CA VAL A 95 2.66 19.54 -2.64
C VAL A 95 3.94 19.94 -3.39
N LEU A 96 4.95 19.08 -3.39
CA LEU A 96 6.22 19.32 -4.08
C LEU A 96 6.10 19.28 -5.61
N GLU A 97 5.13 18.54 -6.18
CA GLU A 97 4.81 18.62 -7.61
C GLU A 97 4.42 20.03 -8.05
N GLY A 98 3.79 20.82 -7.16
CA GLY A 98 3.50 22.23 -7.38
C GLY A 98 4.74 23.11 -7.62
N PHE A 99 5.94 22.58 -7.34
CA PHE A 99 7.25 23.23 -7.52
C PHE A 99 8.15 22.52 -8.54
N ASP A 100 7.55 21.74 -9.46
CA ASP A 100 8.19 20.98 -10.56
C ASP A 100 9.08 19.81 -10.12
N PHE A 101 8.89 19.31 -8.89
CA PHE A 101 9.46 18.04 -8.50
C PHE A 101 8.65 16.87 -9.08
N LYS A 102 9.35 15.85 -9.56
CA LYS A 102 8.73 14.63 -10.08
C LYS A 102 9.09 13.46 -9.18
N PHE A 103 8.10 12.93 -8.50
CA PHE A 103 8.24 11.71 -7.74
C PHE A 103 7.75 10.55 -8.60
N GLN A 104 8.32 9.35 -8.40
CA GLN A 104 7.70 8.13 -8.94
C GLN A 104 6.41 7.88 -8.13
N GLY A 105 5.36 8.59 -8.52
CA GLY A 105 4.04 8.47 -7.92
C GLY A 105 3.35 7.21 -8.38
N GLU A 106 3.01 6.37 -7.40
CA GLU A 106 1.83 5.52 -7.33
C GLU A 106 1.71 4.42 -8.41
N VAL A 107 0.95 3.36 -8.09
CA VAL A 107 0.74 2.28 -9.05
C VAL A 107 -0.20 2.81 -10.14
N LYS A 108 0.38 3.35 -11.21
CA LYS A 108 -0.38 3.75 -12.39
C LYS A 108 -1.06 2.53 -12.97
N LEU A 109 -2.38 2.59 -13.01
CA LEU A 109 -3.21 1.60 -13.67
C LEU A 109 -2.88 1.61 -15.17
N LYS A 110 -2.78 0.43 -15.77
CA LYS A 110 -2.41 0.27 -17.16
C LYS A 110 -3.59 -0.30 -17.94
N GLU A 111 -3.81 0.24 -19.14
CA GLU A 111 -4.93 -0.15 -20.00
C GLU A 111 -4.84 -1.60 -20.49
N ASP A 112 -3.63 -2.16 -20.55
CA ASP A 112 -3.37 -3.54 -21.00
C ASP A 112 -3.72 -4.61 -19.94
N LYS A 113 -4.15 -4.21 -18.74
CA LYS A 113 -4.53 -5.11 -17.64
C LYS A 113 -6.04 -5.14 -17.44
N LEU A 114 -6.56 -6.26 -16.94
CA LEU A 114 -7.95 -6.38 -16.50
C LEU A 114 -8.03 -6.22 -14.98
N TYR A 115 -8.80 -5.23 -14.53
CA TYR A 115 -9.04 -4.95 -13.11
C TYR A 115 -10.37 -5.52 -12.64
N ILE A 116 -10.34 -6.22 -11.51
CA ILE A 116 -11.53 -6.75 -10.84
C ILE A 116 -11.71 -5.95 -9.54
N VAL A 117 -12.92 -5.45 -9.34
CA VAL A 117 -13.32 -4.74 -8.12
C VAL A 117 -14.56 -5.37 -7.50
N SER A 118 -14.70 -5.33 -6.18
CA SER A 118 -15.89 -5.87 -5.51
C SER A 118 -17.11 -4.96 -5.64
N SER A 119 -16.91 -3.64 -5.66
CA SER A 119 -17.98 -2.64 -5.54
C SER A 119 -18.20 -1.83 -6.83
N LYS A 120 -19.49 -1.57 -7.12
CA LYS A 120 -19.89 -0.66 -8.21
C LYS A 120 -19.45 0.78 -7.96
N LYS A 121 -19.26 1.19 -6.70
CA LYS A 121 -18.75 2.53 -6.37
C LYS A 121 -17.33 2.69 -6.87
N LEU A 122 -16.46 1.73 -6.57
CA LEU A 122 -15.07 1.73 -7.02
C LEU A 122 -14.98 1.64 -8.55
N LEU A 123 -15.81 0.79 -9.17
CA LEU A 123 -15.94 0.73 -10.62
C LEU A 123 -16.22 2.11 -11.25
N ARG A 124 -17.20 2.84 -10.70
CA ARG A 124 -17.58 4.17 -11.20
C ARG A 124 -16.48 5.21 -11.00
N SER A 125 -15.83 5.20 -9.84
CA SER A 125 -14.69 6.09 -9.54
C SER A 125 -13.55 5.86 -10.54
N LEU A 126 -13.17 4.59 -10.75
CA LEU A 126 -12.14 4.20 -11.73
C LEU A 126 -12.49 4.66 -13.14
N LYS A 127 -13.71 4.39 -13.62
CA LYS A 127 -14.13 4.82 -14.97
C LYS A 127 -14.27 6.33 -15.12
N SER A 128 -14.56 7.06 -14.04
CA SER A 128 -14.65 8.53 -14.09
C SER A 128 -13.27 9.16 -14.25
N LYS A 129 -12.23 8.58 -13.65
CA LYS A 129 -10.84 9.04 -13.76
C LYS A 129 -10.16 8.52 -15.03
N MET A 130 -10.44 7.27 -15.40
CA MET A 130 -9.83 6.57 -16.54
C MET A 130 -10.91 5.85 -17.36
N PRO A 131 -11.56 6.52 -18.33
CA PRO A 131 -12.68 5.93 -19.09
C PRO A 131 -12.34 4.64 -19.83
N GLU A 132 -11.11 4.53 -20.34
CA GLU A 132 -10.61 3.40 -21.13
C GLU A 132 -10.10 2.23 -20.27
N ILE A 133 -10.17 2.33 -18.94
CA ILE A 133 -9.69 1.25 -18.08
C ILE A 133 -10.54 -0.01 -18.22
N ASN A 134 -9.88 -1.13 -18.44
CA ASN A 134 -10.50 -2.45 -18.49
C ASN A 134 -10.81 -2.90 -17.06
N VAL A 135 -12.00 -2.57 -16.56
CA VAL A 135 -12.43 -2.90 -15.20
C VAL A 135 -13.81 -3.55 -15.18
N ILE A 136 -13.99 -4.55 -14.30
CA ILE A 136 -15.26 -5.23 -14.04
C ILE A 136 -15.54 -5.31 -12.54
N SER A 137 -16.82 -5.16 -12.18
CA SER A 137 -17.28 -5.29 -10.80
C SER A 137 -17.91 -6.65 -10.56
N THR A 138 -17.55 -7.31 -9.46
CA THR A 138 -18.20 -8.55 -9.03
C THR A 138 -19.47 -8.29 -8.21
N ASP A 139 -19.73 -7.04 -7.81
CA ASP A 139 -20.94 -6.64 -7.07
C ASP A 139 -21.19 -7.53 -5.84
N GLY A 140 -20.10 -7.86 -5.13
CA GLY A 140 -20.06 -8.86 -4.06
C GLY A 140 -18.98 -9.93 -4.27
N VAL A 141 -19.26 -11.16 -3.82
CA VAL A 141 -18.32 -12.28 -3.88
C VAL A 141 -18.27 -12.94 -5.27
N LEU A 142 -17.17 -13.64 -5.57
CA LEU A 142 -17.03 -14.44 -6.80
C LEU A 142 -17.52 -15.89 -6.67
N HIS A 143 -17.73 -16.36 -5.43
CA HIS A 143 -18.20 -17.72 -5.15
C HIS A 143 -19.28 -17.69 -4.05
N PRO A 144 -20.38 -18.46 -4.19
CA PRO A 144 -21.48 -18.41 -3.22
C PRO A 144 -21.07 -18.81 -1.80
N GLU A 145 -20.15 -19.77 -1.63
CA GLU A 145 -19.67 -20.19 -0.30
C GLU A 145 -18.90 -19.08 0.44
N ASP A 146 -18.25 -18.17 -0.29
CA ASP A 146 -17.60 -17.02 0.33
C ASP A 146 -18.64 -16.07 0.96
N MET A 147 -19.86 -16.02 0.40
CA MET A 147 -20.96 -15.28 1.02
C MET A 147 -21.36 -15.89 2.37
N LYS A 148 -21.38 -17.23 2.52
CA LYS A 148 -21.65 -17.86 3.81
C LYS A 148 -20.59 -17.52 4.85
N THR A 149 -19.34 -17.32 4.42
CA THR A 149 -18.25 -16.90 5.31
C THR A 149 -18.45 -15.47 5.84
N LEU A 150 -19.08 -14.60 5.03
CA LEU A 150 -19.40 -13.22 5.42
C LEU A 150 -20.71 -13.10 6.19
N ARG A 151 -21.72 -13.89 5.80
CA ARG A 151 -23.05 -13.98 6.42
C ARG A 151 -23.45 -15.44 6.61
N PRO A 152 -23.12 -16.04 7.77
CA PRO A 152 -23.46 -17.43 8.07
C PRO A 152 -24.97 -17.70 8.14
N ASP A 153 -25.77 -16.67 8.41
CA ASP A 153 -27.22 -16.70 8.55
C ASP A 153 -27.99 -16.58 7.22
N ILE A 154 -27.29 -16.56 6.09
CA ILE A 154 -27.92 -16.37 4.78
C ILE A 154 -28.86 -17.52 4.41
N SER A 155 -30.07 -17.20 3.95
CA SER A 155 -31.02 -18.23 3.49
C SER A 155 -30.57 -18.90 2.19
N GLU A 156 -30.89 -20.19 2.04
CA GLU A 156 -30.63 -20.97 0.82
C GLU A 156 -31.24 -20.34 -0.45
N LYS A 157 -32.41 -19.72 -0.32
CA LYS A 157 -33.06 -19.02 -1.44
C LYS A 157 -32.24 -17.81 -1.91
N ALA A 158 -31.71 -17.02 -0.98
CA ALA A 158 -30.84 -15.89 -1.29
C ALA A 158 -29.51 -16.37 -1.88
N LEU A 159 -28.93 -17.45 -1.33
CA LEU A 159 -27.70 -18.04 -1.81
C LEU A 159 -27.81 -18.53 -3.27
N LYS A 160 -28.93 -19.16 -3.65
CA LYS A 160 -29.19 -19.55 -5.05
C LYS A 160 -29.18 -18.34 -6.00
N GLY A 161 -29.73 -17.21 -5.57
CA GLY A 161 -29.67 -15.96 -6.34
C GLY A 161 -28.25 -15.45 -6.52
N ILE A 162 -27.44 -15.51 -5.47
CA ILE A 162 -26.03 -15.12 -5.49
C ILE A 162 -25.21 -16.07 -6.37
N SER A 163 -25.47 -17.38 -6.31
CA SER A 163 -24.80 -18.39 -7.14
C SER A 163 -24.96 -18.09 -8.63
N LYS A 164 -26.20 -17.79 -9.07
CA LYS A 164 -26.47 -17.39 -10.47
C LYS A 164 -25.72 -16.12 -10.86
N LYS A 165 -25.67 -15.11 -9.98
CA LYS A 165 -24.89 -13.88 -10.24
C LYS A 165 -23.40 -14.17 -10.36
N CYS A 166 -22.85 -15.00 -9.48
CA CYS A 166 -21.44 -15.42 -9.51
C CYS A 166 -21.12 -16.14 -10.83
N GLU A 167 -22.00 -17.02 -11.32
CA GLU A 167 -21.83 -17.67 -12.63
C GLU A 167 -21.82 -16.69 -13.79
N ILE A 168 -22.75 -15.73 -13.82
CA ILE A 168 -22.82 -14.70 -14.87
C ILE A 168 -21.53 -13.88 -14.89
N ILE A 169 -21.10 -13.39 -13.74
CA ILE A 169 -19.90 -12.57 -13.61
C ILE A 169 -18.64 -13.34 -14.01
N ARG A 170 -18.52 -14.62 -13.61
CA ARG A 170 -17.37 -15.45 -14.02
C ARG A 170 -17.30 -15.60 -15.55
N ARG A 171 -18.43 -15.88 -16.20
CA ARG A 171 -18.50 -15.94 -17.67
C ARG A 171 -18.17 -14.60 -18.32
N GLU A 172 -18.57 -13.48 -17.72
CA GLU A 172 -18.20 -12.15 -18.22
C GLU A 172 -16.70 -11.88 -18.10
N ILE A 173 -16.09 -12.24 -16.97
CA ILE A 173 -14.64 -12.13 -16.76
C ILE A 173 -13.90 -12.99 -17.80
N GLU A 174 -14.30 -14.25 -17.98
CA GLU A 174 -13.70 -15.15 -18.97
C GLU A 174 -13.78 -14.57 -20.39
N LYS A 175 -14.95 -14.07 -20.80
CA LYS A 175 -15.13 -13.40 -22.10
C LYS A 175 -14.24 -12.17 -22.25
N LEU A 176 -14.07 -11.38 -21.18
CA LEU A 176 -13.19 -10.21 -21.21
C LEU A 176 -11.72 -10.62 -21.33
N ILE A 177 -11.30 -11.67 -20.63
CA ILE A 177 -9.93 -12.22 -20.74
C ILE A 177 -9.68 -12.71 -22.17
N GLU A 178 -10.61 -13.46 -22.76
CA GLU A 178 -10.48 -13.94 -24.14
C GLU A 178 -10.44 -12.80 -25.17
N LYS A 179 -11.28 -11.77 -24.99
CA LYS A 179 -11.41 -10.64 -25.90
C LYS A 179 -10.23 -9.68 -25.81
N LEU A 180 -9.86 -9.28 -24.60
CA LEU A 180 -8.86 -8.25 -24.35
C LEU A 180 -7.43 -8.81 -24.33
N LYS A 181 -7.28 -10.11 -24.03
CA LYS A 181 -5.98 -10.78 -23.80
C LYS A 181 -5.07 -9.92 -22.90
N PRO A 182 -5.55 -9.59 -21.68
CA PRO A 182 -4.82 -8.67 -20.82
C PRO A 182 -3.47 -9.28 -20.43
N SER A 183 -2.45 -8.43 -20.26
CA SER A 183 -1.13 -8.87 -19.80
C SER A 183 -1.20 -9.49 -18.41
N GLU A 184 -2.09 -8.98 -17.55
CA GLU A 184 -2.35 -9.47 -16.20
C GLU A 184 -3.81 -9.22 -15.79
N VAL A 185 -4.33 -10.11 -14.93
CA VAL A 185 -5.55 -9.88 -14.17
C VAL A 185 -5.18 -9.39 -12.78
N VAL A 186 -5.82 -8.32 -12.32
CA VAL A 186 -5.50 -7.69 -11.04
C VAL A 186 -6.78 -7.41 -10.27
N VAL A 187 -6.78 -7.70 -8.97
CA VAL A 187 -7.88 -7.39 -8.07
C VAL A 187 -7.46 -6.21 -7.21
N ILE A 188 -8.28 -5.16 -7.19
CA ILE A 188 -8.11 -4.02 -6.30
C ILE A 188 -8.85 -4.35 -5.00
N VAL A 189 -8.11 -4.35 -3.90
CA VAL A 189 -8.60 -4.81 -2.60
C VAL A 189 -8.46 -3.70 -1.58
N ASP A 190 -9.53 -3.40 -0.86
CA ASP A 190 -9.42 -2.71 0.43
C ASP A 190 -9.03 -3.76 1.50
N GLU A 191 -7.84 -3.64 2.08
CA GLU A 191 -7.36 -4.57 3.10
C GLU A 191 -8.25 -4.66 4.34
N SER A 192 -9.02 -3.61 4.64
CA SER A 192 -9.98 -3.64 5.74
C SER A 192 -11.28 -4.40 5.40
N ASN A 193 -11.52 -4.69 4.12
CA ASN A 193 -12.73 -5.33 3.64
C ASN A 193 -12.52 -6.83 3.36
N ARG A 194 -13.07 -7.68 4.24
CA ARG A 194 -13.03 -9.16 4.08
C ARG A 194 -13.66 -9.65 2.77
N GLY A 195 -14.68 -8.95 2.25
CA GLY A 195 -15.30 -9.32 0.98
C GLY A 195 -14.34 -9.19 -0.19
N ASP A 196 -13.56 -8.12 -0.22
CA ASP A 196 -12.56 -7.86 -1.27
C ASP A 196 -11.42 -8.88 -1.22
N GLN A 197 -11.00 -9.24 0.00
CA GLN A 197 -9.99 -10.29 0.19
C GLN A 197 -10.47 -11.65 -0.34
N LEU A 198 -11.72 -12.03 -0.10
CA LEU A 198 -12.30 -13.27 -0.62
C LEU A 198 -12.38 -13.27 -2.15
N VAL A 199 -12.78 -12.13 -2.74
CA VAL A 199 -12.76 -11.95 -4.20
C VAL A 199 -11.35 -12.15 -4.75
N TYR A 200 -10.33 -11.56 -4.12
CA TYR A 200 -8.94 -11.75 -4.54
C TYR A 200 -8.51 -13.22 -4.46
N LEU A 201 -8.79 -13.91 -3.35
CA LEU A 201 -8.40 -15.32 -3.20
C LEU A 201 -8.99 -16.19 -4.31
N ARG A 202 -10.28 -16.00 -4.63
CA ARG A 202 -10.94 -16.72 -5.74
C ARG A 202 -10.43 -16.33 -7.11
N ALA A 203 -10.26 -15.04 -7.37
CA ALA A 203 -9.73 -14.58 -8.65
C ALA A 203 -8.29 -15.05 -8.87
N ARG A 204 -7.49 -15.19 -7.81
CA ARG A 204 -6.15 -15.77 -7.87
C ARG A 204 -6.19 -17.25 -8.24
N GLU A 205 -7.09 -18.02 -7.64
CA GLU A 205 -7.29 -19.44 -7.96
C GLU A 205 -7.77 -19.65 -9.40
N LEU A 206 -8.73 -18.83 -9.86
CA LEU A 206 -9.37 -19.00 -11.17
C LEU A 206 -8.57 -18.40 -12.32
N TYR A 207 -7.92 -17.25 -12.10
CA TYR A 207 -7.36 -16.43 -13.18
C TYR A 207 -5.88 -16.04 -12.95
N GLY A 208 -5.23 -16.57 -11.90
CA GLY A 208 -3.86 -16.18 -11.56
C GLY A 208 -3.73 -14.70 -11.17
N ALA A 209 -4.81 -14.09 -10.68
CA ALA A 209 -4.87 -12.66 -10.41
C ALA A 209 -3.85 -12.19 -9.37
N LYS A 210 -3.30 -10.99 -9.59
CA LYS A 210 -2.48 -10.26 -8.60
C LYS A 210 -3.35 -9.34 -7.74
N LYS A 211 -2.82 -8.91 -6.61
CA LYS A 211 -3.47 -7.94 -5.71
C LYS A 211 -2.81 -6.56 -5.85
N ILE A 212 -3.62 -5.52 -5.86
CA ILE A 212 -3.23 -4.14 -5.56
C ILE A 212 -4.09 -3.65 -4.39
N ASP A 213 -3.49 -2.96 -3.43
CA ASP A 213 -4.27 -2.27 -2.40
C ASP A 213 -4.91 -1.01 -2.97
N ILE A 214 -6.17 -0.75 -2.65
CA ILE A 214 -6.86 0.49 -3.03
C ILE A 214 -6.11 1.73 -2.54
N GLU A 215 -5.40 1.64 -1.42
CA GLU A 215 -4.64 2.74 -0.82
C GLU A 215 -3.35 3.07 -1.58
N ASP A 216 -2.90 2.15 -2.44
CA ASP A 216 -1.77 2.35 -3.34
C ASP A 216 -2.16 3.00 -4.66
N LEU A 217 -3.46 3.22 -4.88
CA LEU A 217 -4.02 3.85 -6.08
C LEU A 217 -4.32 5.33 -5.88
N ASP A 218 -4.15 6.11 -6.95
CA ASP A 218 -4.55 7.51 -7.02
C ASP A 218 -6.03 7.66 -7.39
N LEU A 219 -6.93 7.29 -6.47
CA LEU A 219 -8.39 7.25 -6.70
C LEU A 219 -9.21 8.45 -6.22
#